data_AF-A0A8C5IZ66-F1
#
_entry.id   AF-A0A8C5IZ66-F1
#
_cell.length_a   1.000
_cell.length_b   1.000
_cell.length_c   1.000
_cell.angle_alpha   90.00
_cell.angle_beta   90.00
_cell.angle_gamma   90.00
#
_symmetry.space_group_name_H-M   'P 1'
#
loop_
_entity.id
_entity.type
_entity.pdbx_description
1 polymer ?
#
loop_
_entity_poly.entity_id
_entity_poly.type
_entity_poly.pdbx_seq_one_letter_code
_entity_poly.pdbx_strand_id
1 'polypeptide(L)'
;MAAAAAALRHLALGARLAPHGSGPRAPLQRLQQRRGLRLSAPAAIQVTVRDALNQALDEELERDERVFLLGEEVAQYDGAYKISRGLWKKYGDKRVIDTPISEMGFAGIAVGAAMVCTFAFLYFWF
;
A
#
# COMPACT_ATOMS: atom_id res chain seq x y z
N MET A 1 27.47 -30.31 74.26
CA MET A 1 26.43 -31.30 73.93
C MET A 1 26.54 -31.57 72.43
N ALA A 2 27.41 -32.53 72.07
CA ALA A 2 27.06 -33.82 71.45
C ALA A 2 26.96 -33.68 69.91
N ALA A 3 28.02 -33.99 69.16
CA ALA A 3 28.43 -35.34 68.68
C ALA A 3 27.68 -35.73 67.39
N ALA A 4 28.21 -36.40 66.36
CA ALA A 4 29.53 -36.88 65.97
C ALA A 4 29.35 -37.58 64.59
N ALA A 5 30.48 -38.06 64.01
CA ALA A 5 30.62 -39.12 63.00
C ALA A 5 30.54 -38.68 61.52
N ALA A 6 31.66 -38.60 60.79
CA ALA A 6 32.47 -39.69 60.17
C ALA A 6 32.29 -39.58 58.63
N ALA A 7 33.24 -39.80 57.72
CA ALA A 7 34.45 -40.59 57.74
C ALA A 7 35.45 -40.10 56.66
N LEU A 8 36.72 -40.39 56.91
CA LEU A 8 37.87 -40.24 56.02
C LEU A 8 37.72 -41.01 54.70
N ARG A 9 38.36 -40.53 53.62
CA ARG A 9 39.24 -41.34 52.75
C ARG A 9 40.03 -40.53 51.70
N HIS A 10 41.36 -40.71 51.78
CA HIS A 10 42.41 -40.63 50.74
C HIS A 10 42.99 -39.28 50.25
N LEU A 11 44.23 -39.04 50.73
CA LEU A 11 45.29 -38.25 50.10
C LEU A 11 45.71 -38.83 48.74
N ALA A 12 46.05 -37.96 47.78
CA ALA A 12 47.18 -38.15 46.88
C ALA A 12 47.68 -36.79 46.34
N LEU A 13 48.89 -36.39 46.75
CA LEU A 13 49.65 -35.28 46.17
C LEU A 13 50.19 -35.69 44.79
N GLY A 14 50.32 -34.71 43.87
CA GLY A 14 51.08 -34.87 42.64
C GLY A 14 51.13 -33.61 41.79
N ALA A 15 52.06 -32.69 42.10
CA ALA A 15 52.40 -31.56 41.24
C ALA A 15 53.15 -32.04 39.98
N ARG A 16 52.81 -31.51 38.79
CA ARG A 16 53.70 -31.50 37.61
C ARG A 16 53.28 -30.49 36.54
N LEU A 17 54.08 -29.43 36.44
CA LEU A 17 54.58 -28.68 35.27
C LEU A 17 53.75 -28.58 33.98
N ALA A 18 53.57 -27.34 33.50
CA ALA A 18 53.10 -26.98 32.16
C ALA A 18 54.05 -27.45 31.03
N PRO A 19 53.55 -27.52 29.77
CA PRO A 19 54.16 -26.65 28.77
C PRO A 19 53.20 -26.05 27.72
N HIS A 20 53.73 -25.01 27.07
CA HIS A 20 53.21 -24.18 25.98
C HIS A 20 52.57 -24.90 24.78
N GLY A 21 51.55 -24.27 24.20
CA GLY A 21 51.12 -24.51 22.81
C GLY A 21 49.86 -23.77 22.35
N SER A 22 50.06 -22.78 21.46
CA SER A 22 49.22 -22.37 20.30
C SER A 22 47.68 -22.20 20.45
N GLY A 23 47.19 -20.96 20.31
CA GLY A 23 45.79 -20.55 20.47
C GLY A 23 44.77 -20.95 19.38
N PRO A 24 43.52 -20.48 19.50
CA PRO A 24 42.87 -19.78 18.39
C PRO A 24 42.24 -18.43 18.79
N ARG A 25 42.13 -17.58 17.75
CA ARG A 25 41.73 -16.18 17.72
C ARG A 25 40.33 -15.93 18.28
N ALA A 26 40.16 -14.80 18.95
CA ALA A 26 38.86 -14.26 19.34
C ALA A 26 37.88 -14.22 18.14
N PRO A 27 36.58 -14.47 18.36
CA PRO A 27 35.63 -14.51 17.26
C PRO A 27 35.43 -13.10 16.66
N LEU A 28 35.73 -12.99 15.36
CA LEU A 28 35.34 -11.87 14.49
C LEU A 28 33.80 -11.89 14.28
N GLN A 29 33.01 -11.76 15.34
CA GLN A 29 31.54 -11.72 15.27
C GLN A 29 30.99 -10.31 14.98
N ARG A 30 31.82 -9.33 14.62
CA ARG A 30 31.43 -7.92 14.56
C ARG A 30 31.17 -7.36 13.15
N LEU A 31 30.75 -8.19 12.18
CA LEU A 31 30.42 -7.71 10.82
C LEU A 31 29.17 -8.34 10.18
N GLN A 32 28.27 -8.97 10.96
CA GLN A 32 26.99 -9.46 10.42
C GLN A 32 25.80 -8.53 10.67
N GLN A 33 26.01 -7.35 11.24
CA GLN A 33 24.96 -6.38 11.50
C GLN A 33 24.71 -5.45 10.29
N ARG A 34 24.68 -6.01 9.07
CA ARG A 34 24.04 -5.34 7.94
C ARG A 34 22.54 -5.53 8.11
N ARG A 35 21.93 -4.62 8.87
CA ARG A 35 20.47 -4.43 8.97
C ARG A 35 19.91 -4.41 7.55
N GLY A 36 19.31 -5.52 7.14
CA GLY A 36 18.44 -5.55 5.98
C GLY A 36 17.35 -4.53 6.21
N LEU A 37 17.30 -3.52 5.35
CA LEU A 37 16.21 -2.56 5.31
C LEU A 37 14.94 -3.37 5.04
N ARG A 38 14.15 -3.67 6.07
CA ARG A 38 12.79 -4.19 5.89
C ARG A 38 11.98 -3.06 5.31
N LEU A 39 11.97 -2.95 3.98
CA LEU A 39 10.91 -2.23 3.29
C LEU A 39 9.64 -3.01 3.57
N SER A 40 8.88 -2.57 4.58
CA SER A 40 7.49 -3.01 4.71
C SER A 40 6.80 -2.51 3.46
N ALA A 41 6.61 -3.38 2.46
CA ALA A 41 5.74 -3.07 1.35
C ALA A 41 4.39 -2.66 1.96
N PRO A 42 3.80 -1.52 1.55
CA PRO A 42 2.48 -1.16 2.04
C PRO A 42 1.54 -2.33 1.75
N ALA A 43 0.71 -2.68 2.73
CA ALA A 43 -0.28 -3.72 2.55
C ALA A 43 -1.15 -3.37 1.34
N ALA A 44 -1.10 -4.19 0.30
CA ALA A 44 -1.92 -3.99 -0.89
C ALA A 44 -3.39 -4.12 -0.47
N ILE A 45 -4.11 -3.00 -0.46
CA ILE A 45 -5.54 -2.98 -0.18
C ILE A 45 -6.23 -3.65 -1.38
N GLN A 46 -6.93 -4.75 -1.13
CA GLN A 46 -7.75 -5.36 -2.16
C GLN A 46 -8.99 -4.49 -2.40
N VAL A 47 -9.04 -3.87 -3.57
CA VAL A 47 -10.15 -3.08 -4.05
C VAL A 47 -10.74 -3.74 -5.30
N THR A 48 -12.05 -3.63 -5.49
CA THR A 48 -12.64 -4.05 -6.77
C THR A 48 -12.22 -3.08 -7.86
N VAL A 49 -12.19 -3.52 -9.12
CA VAL A 49 -11.86 -2.64 -10.25
C VAL A 49 -12.83 -1.45 -10.33
N ARG A 50 -14.11 -1.68 -10.00
CA ARG A 50 -15.12 -0.61 -9.91
C ARG A 50 -14.71 0.45 -8.88
N ASP A 51 -14.35 0.02 -7.68
CA ASP A 51 -14.03 0.95 -6.59
C ASP A 51 -12.70 1.66 -6.87
N ALA A 52 -11.74 0.99 -7.50
CA ALA A 52 -10.48 1.61 -7.93
C ALA A 52 -10.72 2.71 -8.98
N LEU A 53 -11.60 2.47 -9.97
CA LEU A 53 -11.98 3.48 -10.96
C LEU A 53 -12.74 4.64 -10.33
N ASN A 54 -13.67 4.36 -9.41
CA ASN A 54 -14.41 5.41 -8.69
C ASN A 54 -13.46 6.30 -7.87
N GLN A 55 -12.50 5.71 -7.16
CA GLN A 55 -11.48 6.44 -6.41
C GLN A 55 -10.61 7.31 -7.32
N ALA A 56 -10.14 6.75 -8.44
CA ALA A 56 -9.34 7.52 -9.41
C ALA A 56 -10.10 8.72 -9.99
N LEU A 57 -11.40 8.54 -10.30
CA LEU A 57 -12.25 9.63 -10.76
C LEU A 57 -12.49 10.67 -9.66
N ASP A 58 -12.70 10.23 -8.42
CA ASP A 58 -12.90 11.12 -7.29
C ASP A 58 -11.65 11.98 -7.03
N GLU A 59 -10.47 11.36 -7.04
CA GLU A 59 -9.18 12.02 -6.86
C GLU A 59 -8.93 13.09 -7.94
N GLU A 60 -9.19 12.79 -9.21
CA GLU A 60 -9.00 13.78 -10.29
C GLU A 60 -10.06 14.89 -10.27
N LEU A 61 -11.31 14.59 -9.91
CA LEU A 61 -12.36 15.60 -9.75
C LEU A 61 -12.07 16.55 -8.58
N GLU A 62 -11.47 16.03 -7.50
CA GLU A 62 -11.05 16.82 -6.34
C GLU A 62 -9.81 17.67 -6.66
N ARG A 63 -8.88 17.12 -7.44
CA ARG A 63 -7.59 17.76 -7.76
C ARG A 63 -7.71 18.94 -8.71
N ASP A 64 -8.58 18.87 -9.72
CA ASP A 64 -8.71 19.93 -10.74
C ASP A 64 -10.18 20.27 -10.99
N GLU A 65 -10.55 21.53 -10.72
CA GLU A 65 -11.90 22.04 -10.89
C GLU A 65 -12.39 22.04 -12.35
N ARG A 66 -11.47 21.93 -13.31
CA ARG A 66 -11.77 21.85 -14.75
C ARG A 66 -12.13 20.44 -15.18
N VAL A 67 -11.87 19.41 -14.36
CA VAL A 67 -12.21 18.03 -14.73
C VAL A 67 -13.71 17.83 -14.58
N PHE A 68 -14.42 17.30 -15.56
CA PHE A 68 -15.83 16.93 -15.38
C PHE A 68 -16.14 15.59 -16.04
N LEU A 69 -17.18 14.93 -15.53
CA LEU A 69 -17.71 13.67 -16.04
C LEU A 69 -18.91 13.96 -16.94
N LEU A 70 -18.95 13.34 -18.11
CA LEU A 70 -20.01 13.53 -19.08
C LEU A 70 -20.33 12.20 -19.75
N GLY A 71 -21.61 11.84 -19.77
CA GLY A 71 -22.05 10.61 -20.40
C GLY A 71 -23.46 10.25 -20.03
N GLU A 72 -23.89 9.09 -20.53
CA GLU A 72 -25.24 8.61 -20.29
C GLU A 72 -25.38 7.99 -18.90
N GLU A 73 -26.36 8.46 -18.14
CA GLU A 73 -26.72 7.97 -16.81
C GLU A 73 -25.60 8.01 -15.76
N VAL A 74 -24.62 8.90 -15.94
CA VAL A 74 -23.48 9.03 -15.04
C VAL A 74 -23.82 9.79 -13.75
N ALA A 75 -24.85 10.63 -13.77
CA ALA A 75 -25.18 11.53 -12.67
C ALA A 75 -26.17 10.90 -11.69
N GLN A 76 -27.48 11.10 -11.87
CA GLN A 76 -28.48 10.69 -10.88
C GLN A 76 -28.61 9.16 -10.74
N TYR A 77 -28.23 8.44 -11.78
CA TYR A 77 -28.30 6.97 -11.80
C TYR A 77 -27.01 6.29 -11.29
N ASP A 78 -26.01 7.04 -10.83
CA ASP A 78 -24.72 6.53 -10.35
C ASP A 78 -23.93 5.70 -11.40
N GLY A 79 -24.26 5.81 -12.69
CA GLY A 79 -23.67 5.04 -13.78
C GLY A 79 -24.24 3.63 -13.95
N ALA A 80 -24.28 3.14 -15.19
CA ALA A 80 -24.77 1.80 -15.54
C ALA A 80 -24.03 0.68 -14.77
N TYR A 81 -22.70 0.77 -14.69
CA TYR A 81 -21.86 -0.18 -13.95
C TYR A 81 -21.53 0.26 -12.52
N LYS A 82 -22.15 1.33 -12.02
CA LYS A 82 -21.92 1.91 -10.68
C LYS A 82 -20.51 2.42 -10.43
N ILE A 83 -19.82 2.88 -11.48
CA ILE A 83 -18.46 3.45 -11.39
C ILE A 83 -18.49 4.90 -10.92
N SER A 84 -19.51 5.70 -11.28
CA SER A 84 -19.63 7.10 -10.86
C SER A 84 -20.44 7.30 -9.57
N ARG A 85 -20.63 6.22 -8.80
CA ARG A 85 -21.49 6.23 -7.60
C ARG A 85 -21.05 7.31 -6.62
N GLY A 86 -22.00 8.14 -6.20
CA GLY A 86 -21.78 9.18 -5.19
C GLY A 86 -21.04 10.43 -5.68
N LEU A 87 -20.43 10.41 -6.88
CA LEU A 87 -19.71 11.57 -7.44
C LEU A 87 -20.67 12.72 -7.73
N TRP A 88 -21.86 12.42 -8.27
CA TRP A 88 -22.88 13.45 -8.50
C TRP A 88 -23.33 14.13 -7.20
N LYS A 89 -23.49 13.36 -6.12
CA LYS A 89 -23.86 13.93 -4.81
C LYS A 89 -22.75 14.80 -4.22
N LYS A 90 -21.48 14.50 -4.52
CA LYS A 90 -20.31 15.25 -4.03
C LYS A 90 -20.06 16.53 -4.84
N TYR A 91 -20.16 16.47 -6.17
CA TYR A 91 -19.74 17.57 -7.07
C TYR A 91 -20.88 18.28 -7.81
N GLY A 92 -22.08 17.71 -7.83
CA GLY A 92 -23.28 18.28 -8.43
C GLY A 92 -23.32 18.30 -9.96
N ASP A 93 -24.37 18.92 -10.49
CA ASP A 93 -24.73 18.91 -11.92
C ASP A 93 -23.71 19.60 -12.84
N LYS A 94 -22.83 20.45 -12.29
CA LYS A 94 -21.82 21.15 -13.10
C LYS A 94 -20.62 20.26 -13.45
N ARG A 95 -20.39 19.21 -12.67
CA ARG A 95 -19.19 18.38 -12.75
C ARG A 95 -19.51 16.94 -13.12
N VAL A 96 -20.73 16.49 -12.93
CA VAL A 96 -21.21 15.17 -13.37
C VAL A 96 -22.50 15.40 -14.15
N ILE A 97 -22.41 15.30 -15.48
CA ILE A 97 -23.45 15.74 -16.42
C ILE A 97 -24.01 14.53 -17.16
N ASP A 98 -25.33 14.32 -17.04
CA ASP A 98 -26.07 13.35 -17.85
C ASP A 98 -26.28 13.89 -19.28
N THR A 99 -26.00 13.06 -20.28
CA THR A 99 -26.20 13.39 -21.70
C THR A 99 -27.31 12.55 -22.34
N PRO A 100 -27.94 13.05 -23.43
CA PRO A 100 -28.82 12.23 -24.26
C PRO A 100 -28.08 11.04 -24.91
N ILE A 101 -28.85 10.06 -25.41
CA ILE A 101 -28.38 8.91 -26.19
C ILE A 101 -27.87 9.37 -27.57
N SER A 102 -26.70 9.98 -27.57
CA SER A 102 -26.10 10.64 -28.72
C SER A 102 -24.59 10.67 -28.55
N GLU A 103 -24.00 9.50 -28.68
CA GLU A 103 -22.59 9.18 -28.47
C GLU A 103 -21.66 10.11 -29.26
N MET A 104 -21.95 10.33 -30.54
CA MET A 104 -21.21 11.27 -31.38
C MET A 104 -21.32 12.72 -30.89
N GLY A 105 -22.50 13.12 -30.40
CA GLY A 105 -22.76 14.50 -29.99
C GLY A 105 -21.94 14.87 -28.76
N PHE A 106 -22.05 14.06 -27.71
CA PHE A 106 -21.34 14.33 -26.47
C PHE A 106 -19.84 14.04 -26.57
N ALA A 107 -19.43 13.11 -27.44
CA ALA A 107 -18.02 12.91 -27.74
C ALA A 107 -17.38 14.13 -28.42
N GLY A 108 -18.09 14.77 -29.35
CA GLY A 108 -17.63 16.02 -29.97
C GLY A 108 -17.46 17.15 -28.94
N ILE A 109 -18.40 17.26 -28.00
CA ILE A 109 -18.30 18.24 -26.90
C ILE A 109 -17.09 17.96 -26.02
N ALA A 110 -16.85 16.70 -25.65
CA ALA A 110 -15.72 16.33 -24.81
C ALA A 110 -14.37 16.60 -25.49
N VAL A 111 -14.26 16.35 -26.81
CA VAL A 111 -13.07 16.72 -27.59
C VAL A 111 -12.88 18.23 -27.59
N GLY A 112 -13.94 19.01 -27.83
CA GLY A 112 -13.88 20.47 -27.75
C GLY A 112 -13.43 20.97 -26.37
N ALA A 113 -13.95 20.39 -25.29
CA ALA A 113 -13.54 20.71 -23.93
C ALA A 113 -12.04 20.42 -23.69
N ALA A 114 -11.56 19.26 -24.17
CA ALA A 114 -10.16 18.89 -24.06
C ALA A 114 -9.22 19.87 -24.80
N MET A 115 -9.66 20.42 -25.94
CA MET A 115 -8.91 21.44 -26.68
C MET A 115 -8.79 22.77 -25.92
N VAL A 116 -9.77 23.10 -25.07
CA VAL A 116 -9.74 24.28 -24.18
C VAL A 116 -9.07 23.93 -22.83
N CYS A 117 -8.26 22.85 -22.80
CA CYS A 117 -7.57 22.32 -21.63
C CYS A 117 -8.49 21.97 -20.44
N THR A 118 -9.73 21.60 -20.74
CA THR A 118 -10.71 21.14 -19.77
C THR A 118 -10.88 19.63 -19.94
N PHE A 119 -10.51 18.83 -18.95
CA PHE A 119 -10.46 17.37 -19.11
C PHE A 119 -11.83 16.76 -18.85
N ALA A 120 -12.40 16.12 -19.87
CA ALA A 120 -13.71 15.47 -19.77
C ALA A 120 -13.55 13.94 -19.82
N PHE A 121 -14.14 13.24 -18.85
CA PHE A 121 -14.28 11.78 -18.92
C PHE A 121 -15.58 11.44 -19.63
N LEU A 122 -15.49 10.64 -20.69
CA LEU A 122 -16.65 10.13 -21.44
C LEU A 122 -17.08 8.77 -20.90
N TYR A 123 -18.40 8.59 -20.75
CA TYR A 123 -18.99 7.30 -20.39
C TYR A 123 -19.98 6.85 -21.47
N PHE A 124 -19.71 5.68 -22.05
CA PHE A 124 -20.60 4.99 -22.98
C PHE A 124 -21.29 3.82 -22.27
N TRP A 125 -22.49 3.48 -22.71
CA TRP A 125 -23.27 2.38 -22.14
C TRP A 125 -22.71 0.98 -22.46
N PHE A 126 -21.88 0.84 -23.51
CA PHE A 126 -21.31 -0.44 -23.96
C PHE A 126 -19.84 -0.33 -24.38
#